data_AF-A0A6A7LMR9-F1
#
_entry.id   AF-A0A6A7LMR9-F1
#
_cell.length_a   1.000
_cell.length_b   1.000
_cell.length_c   1.000
_cell.angle_alpha   90.00
_cell.angle_beta   90.00
_cell.angle_gamma   90.00
#
_symmetry.space_group_name_H-M   'P 1'
#
loop_
_entity.id
_entity.type
_entity.pdbx_description
1 polymer ?
#
loop_
_entity_poly.entity_id
_entity_poly.type
_entity_poly.pdbx_seq_one_letter_code
_entity_poly.pdbx_strand_id
1 'polypeptide(L)'
;MTETHDVACSRCGRTAAGIAEPPVAGDVGQLVYDHVCRECWSEWFEQSVNVINHHGLNPALREHRLQLYEIMKEFLNIPGRTPSQ
;
A
#
# COMPACT_ATOMS: atom_id res chain seq x y z
N MET A 1 9.56 13.30 17.42
CA MET A 1 8.47 12.39 17.83
C MET A 1 7.55 12.31 16.63
N THR A 2 7.59 11.22 15.87
CA THR A 2 6.76 11.05 14.68
C THR A 2 5.33 10.86 15.14
N GLU A 3 4.53 11.91 14.95
CA GLU A 3 3.10 11.93 15.27
C GLU A 3 2.44 10.79 14.49
N THR A 4 1.98 9.79 15.21
CA THR A 4 1.35 8.61 14.61
C THR A 4 -0.14 8.85 14.74
N HIS A 5 -0.77 9.26 13.64
CA HIS A 5 -2.21 9.41 13.58
C HIS A 5 -2.86 8.03 13.65
N ASP A 6 -4.08 7.95 14.18
CA ASP A 6 -4.86 6.72 14.12
C ASP A 6 -5.63 6.68 12.80
N VAL A 7 -5.63 5.53 12.14
CA VAL A 7 -6.29 5.30 10.86
C VAL A 7 -7.28 4.15 10.94
N ALA A 8 -8.43 4.33 10.29
CA ALA A 8 -9.35 3.23 10.05
C ALA A 8 -8.80 2.34 8.94
N CYS A 9 -8.13 1.26 9.31
CA CYS A 9 -7.45 0.40 8.35
C CYS A 9 -8.45 -0.35 7.47
N SER A 10 -8.40 -0.15 6.15
CA SER A 10 -9.28 -0.81 5.18
C SER A 10 -9.01 -2.31 5.03
N ARG A 11 -7.80 -2.75 5.39
CA ARG A 11 -7.39 -4.17 5.35
C ARG A 11 -7.92 -4.96 6.54
N CYS A 12 -7.59 -4.54 7.76
CA CYS A 12 -7.95 -5.28 8.97
C CYS A 12 -9.26 -4.81 9.62
N GLY A 13 -9.84 -3.70 9.16
CA GLY A 13 -11.09 -3.14 9.66
C GLY A 13 -11.00 -2.50 11.05
N ARG A 14 -9.79 -2.36 11.60
CA ARG A 14 -9.53 -1.80 12.94
C ARG A 14 -8.89 -0.42 12.84
N THR A 15 -9.23 0.42 13.83
CA THR A 15 -8.60 1.71 14.14
C THR A 15 -7.27 1.43 14.83
N ALA A 16 -6.17 1.80 14.17
CA ALA A 16 -4.82 1.56 14.66
C ALA A 16 -3.83 2.62 14.16
N ALA A 17 -2.63 2.62 14.75
CA ALA A 17 -1.54 3.49 14.38
C ALA A 17 -1.22 3.46 12.86
N GLY A 18 -1.36 4.62 12.21
CA GLY A 18 -0.98 4.85 10.83
C GLY A 18 0.54 4.81 10.59
N ILE A 19 0.90 4.83 9.31
CA ILE A 19 2.30 5.03 8.89
C ILE A 19 2.72 6.50 9.10
N ALA A 20 3.99 6.73 9.38
CA ALA A 20 4.48 8.07 9.73
C ALA A 20 4.48 9.04 8.53
N GLU A 21 4.67 8.52 7.32
CA GLU A 21 4.73 9.29 6.08
C GLU A 21 4.29 8.42 4.90
N PRO A 22 3.79 9.02 3.80
CA PRO A 22 3.38 8.28 2.61
C PRO A 22 4.57 7.53 1.99
N PRO A 23 4.45 6.22 1.70
CA PRO A 23 5.59 5.39 1.32
C PRO A 23 5.99 5.55 -0.15
N VAL A 24 5.09 6.11 -0.97
CA VAL A 24 5.31 6.40 -2.38
C VAL A 24 4.75 7.79 -2.68
N ALA A 25 5.32 8.49 -3.65
CA ALA A 25 4.79 9.78 -4.09
C ALA A 25 3.50 9.59 -4.92
N GLY A 26 2.59 10.57 -4.81
CA GLY A 26 1.33 10.60 -5.57
C GLY A 26 0.13 10.05 -4.81
N ASP A 27 -1.00 9.94 -5.50
CA ASP A 27 -2.30 9.61 -4.89
C ASP A 27 -2.30 8.25 -4.17
N VAL A 28 -1.60 7.26 -4.72
CA VAL A 28 -1.50 5.93 -4.12
C VAL A 28 -0.86 5.98 -2.75
N GLY A 29 0.21 6.76 -2.59
CA GLY A 29 0.88 6.87 -1.29
C GLY A 29 0.03 7.59 -0.26
N GLN A 30 -0.76 8.57 -0.69
CA GLN A 30 -1.72 9.21 0.20
C GLN A 30 -2.86 8.26 0.62
N LEU A 31 -3.40 7.47 -0.32
CA LEU A 31 -4.42 6.48 0.00
C LEU A 31 -3.92 5.46 1.03
N VAL A 32 -2.67 5.01 0.91
CA VAL A 32 -2.06 4.13 1.93
C VAL A 32 -1.93 4.86 3.26
N TYR A 33 -1.46 6.11 3.26
CA TYR A 33 -1.29 6.90 4.49
C TYR A 33 -2.62 7.15 5.24
N ASP A 34 -3.72 7.35 4.52
CA ASP A 34 -5.04 7.64 5.11
C ASP A 34 -5.80 6.37 5.54
N HIS A 35 -5.63 5.25 4.82
CA HIS A 35 -6.47 4.07 4.96
C HIS A 35 -5.75 2.80 5.43
N VAL A 36 -4.44 2.84 5.70
CA VAL A 36 -3.66 1.64 6.05
C VAL A 36 -2.84 1.87 7.31
N CYS A 37 -3.02 0.98 8.29
CA CYS A 37 -2.23 1.01 9.51
C CYS A 37 -0.81 0.46 9.30
N ARG A 38 0.11 0.83 10.19
CA ARG A 38 1.51 0.41 10.15
C ARG A 38 1.69 -1.11 10.12
N GLU A 39 0.85 -1.85 10.84
CA GLU A 39 0.92 -3.30 10.93
C GLU A 39 0.64 -3.95 9.56
N CYS A 40 -0.49 -3.62 8.94
CA CYS A 40 -0.84 -4.12 7.60
C CYS A 40 0.13 -3.64 6.52
N TRP A 41 0.70 -2.43 6.66
CA TRP A 41 1.75 -1.96 5.76
C TRP A 41 3.02 -2.80 5.86
N SER A 42 3.41 -3.20 7.08
CA SER A 42 4.56 -4.09 7.30
C SER A 42 4.32 -5.46 6.65
N GLU A 43 3.12 -6.02 6.80
CA GLU A 43 2.77 -7.28 6.13
C GLU A 43 2.83 -7.17 4.61
N TRP A 44 2.36 -6.05 4.05
CA TRP A 44 2.48 -5.80 2.61
C TRP A 44 3.94 -5.72 2.17
N PHE A 45 4.82 -5.08 2.96
CA PHE A 45 6.23 -4.99 2.61
C PHE A 45 6.87 -6.38 2.47
N GLU A 46 6.60 -7.28 3.41
CA GLU A 46 7.07 -8.67 3.35
C GLU A 46 6.47 -9.42 2.15
N GLN A 47 5.16 -9.25 1.91
CA GLN A 47 4.47 -9.89 0.79
C GLN A 47 4.96 -9.37 -0.57
N SER A 48 5.31 -8.08 -0.66
CA SER A 48 5.74 -7.43 -1.90
C SER A 48 7.01 -8.07 -2.46
N VAL A 49 7.91 -8.55 -1.59
CA VAL A 49 9.11 -9.30 -2.00
C VAL A 49 8.72 -10.61 -2.69
N ASN A 50 7.74 -11.33 -2.14
CA ASN A 50 7.25 -12.56 -2.76
C ASN A 50 6.58 -12.27 -4.11
N VAL A 51 5.72 -11.25 -4.17
CA VAL A 51 5.07 -10.80 -5.41
C VAL A 51 6.10 -10.45 -6.47
N ILE A 52 7.13 -9.68 -6.11
CA ILE A 52 8.21 -9.30 -7.03
C ILE A 52 8.90 -10.53 -7.60
N ASN A 53 9.29 -11.49 -6.76
CA ASN A 53 9.97 -12.70 -7.19
C ASN A 53 9.06 -13.62 -8.02
N HIS A 54 7.81 -13.81 -7.61
CA HIS A 54 6.86 -14.71 -8.26
C HIS A 54 6.44 -14.20 -9.65
N HIS A 55 6.21 -12.89 -9.78
CA HIS A 55 5.81 -12.27 -11.05
C HIS A 55 7.00 -11.77 -11.88
N GLY A 56 8.24 -11.90 -11.39
CA GLY A 56 9.43 -11.38 -12.06
C GLY A 56 9.41 -9.86 -12.24
N LEU A 57 8.81 -9.13 -11.29
CA LEU A 57 8.68 -7.68 -11.38
C LEU A 57 10.02 -6.99 -11.18
N ASN A 58 10.18 -5.86 -11.86
CA ASN A 58 11.35 -5.01 -11.71
C ASN A 58 10.86 -3.62 -11.29
N PRO A 59 11.07 -3.19 -10.03
CA PRO A 59 10.59 -1.91 -9.55
C PRO A 59 11.24 -0.70 -10.27
N ALA A 60 12.29 -0.89 -11.07
CA ALA A 60 12.83 0.16 -11.93
C ALA A 60 11.93 0.42 -13.18
N LEU A 61 11.19 -0.58 -13.64
CA LEU A 61 10.29 -0.46 -14.79
C LEU A 61 8.92 0.08 -14.38
N ARG A 62 8.44 1.11 -15.09
CA ARG A 62 7.16 1.77 -14.76
C ARG A 62 5.98 0.82 -14.82
N GLU A 63 5.90 0.01 -15.87
CA GLU A 63 4.86 -1.00 -16.07
C GLU A 63 4.80 -2.02 -14.91
N HIS A 64 5.96 -2.51 -14.46
CA HIS A 64 6.05 -3.45 -13.34
C HIS A 64 5.68 -2.78 -12.01
N ARG A 65 6.02 -1.50 -11.81
CA ARG A 65 5.55 -0.75 -10.63
C ARG A 65 4.03 -0.59 -10.63
N LEU A 66 3.43 -0.30 -11.78
CA LEU A 66 1.97 -0.20 -11.89
C LEU A 66 1.31 -1.53 -11.51
N GLN A 67 1.82 -2.66 -12.02
CA GLN A 67 1.33 -3.98 -11.63
C GLN A 67 1.49 -4.23 -10.13
N LEU A 68 2.65 -3.89 -9.55
CA LEU A 68 2.88 -4.03 -8.10
C LEU A 68 1.89 -3.18 -7.29
N TYR A 69 1.56 -1.97 -7.75
CA TYR A 69 0.57 -1.11 -7.10
C TYR A 69 -0.86 -1.63 -7.19
N GLU A 70 -1.25 -2.27 -8.30
CA GLU A 70 -2.56 -2.91 -8.38
C GLU A 70 -2.67 -4.08 -7.39
N ILE A 71 -1.64 -4.93 -7.32
CA ILE A 71 -1.59 -6.04 -6.34
C ILE A 71 -1.58 -5.50 -4.90
N MET A 72 -0.86 -4.39 -4.65
CA MET A 72 -0.84 -3.73 -3.36
C MET A 72 -2.23 -3.23 -2.94
N LYS A 73 -2.94 -2.54 -3.83
CA LYS A 73 -4.28 -2.01 -3.56
C LYS A 73 -5.25 -3.15 -3.23
N GLU A 74 -5.17 -4.25 -3.98
CA GLU A 74 -5.99 -5.43 -3.73
C GLU A 74 -5.65 -6.08 -2.38
N PHE A 75 -4.36 -6.26 -2.08
CA PHE A 75 -3.92 -6.80 -0.80
C PHE A 75 -4.36 -5.93 0.37
N LEU A 76 -4.22 -4.61 0.27
CA LEU A 76 -4.55 -3.66 1.34
C LEU A 76 -6.03 -3.24 1.34
N ASN A 77 -6.84 -3.77 0.42
CA ASN A 77 -8.25 -3.46 0.25
C ASN A 77 -8.52 -1.94 0.15
N ILE A 78 -7.63 -1.21 -0.51
CA ILE A 78 -7.74 0.23 -0.66
C ILE A 78 -8.59 0.50 -1.90
N PRO A 79 -9.60 1.39 -1.84
CA PRO A 79 -10.35 1.76 -3.03
C PRO A 79 -9.40 2.47 -3.99
N GLY A 80 -8.86 1.72 -4.94
CA GLY A 80 -8.22 2.31 -6.10
C GLY A 80 -9.28 3.13 -6.80
N ARG A 81 -9.01 4.42 -7.06
CA ARG A 81 -9.56 5.02 -8.27
C ARG A 81 -8.91 4.28 -9.43
N THR A 82 -9.40 3.08 -9.71
CA THR A 82 -9.28 2.48 -11.03
C THR A 82 -9.83 3.55 -11.97
N PRO A 83 -9.07 4.07 -12.94
CA PRO A 83 -9.74 4.63 -14.10
C PRO A 83 -10.64 3.51 -14.61
N SER A 84 -11.93 3.77 -14.51
CA SER A 84 -12.98 2.84 -14.84
C SER A 84 -12.93 2.58 -16.34
N GLN A 85 -12.92 1.29 -16.70
CA GLN A 85 -13.06 0.74 -18.06
C GLN A 85 -11.95 0.98 -19.08
#